data_AF-A0A2T2SAE2-F1
#
_entry.id   AF-A0A2T2SAE2-F1
#
_cell.length_a   1.000
_cell.length_b   1.000
_cell.length_c   1.000
_cell.angle_alpha   90.00
_cell.angle_beta   90.00
_cell.angle_gamma   90.00
#
_symmetry.space_group_name_H-M   'P 1'
#
loop_
_entity.id
_entity.type
_entity.pdbx_description
1 polymer ?
#
loop_
_entity_poly.entity_id
_entity_poly.type
_entity_poly.pdbx_seq_one_letter_code
_entity_poly.pdbx_strand_id
1 'polypeptide(L)' 'MSDARSDALTPKANRSETDVEKLLRPQSLDEFIGQEKIKENLNVFMTAALQRGETLDHVLLSGPPGLGKTTLAHII' A
#
# COMPACT_ATOMS: atom_id res chain seq x y z
N MET A 1 -14.10 -35.08 24.15
CA MET A 1 -14.68 -33.72 24.15
C MET A 1 -13.61 -32.76 23.65
N SER A 2 -14.04 -31.74 22.89
CA SER A 2 -13.28 -30.62 22.29
C SER A 2 -12.29 -30.95 21.18
N ASP A 3 -12.68 -30.70 19.91
CA ASP A 3 -12.02 -29.63 19.12
C ASP A 3 -12.82 -29.22 17.85
N ALA A 4 -14.14 -29.03 17.95
CA ALA A 4 -15.00 -28.65 16.81
C ALA A 4 -15.22 -27.12 16.68
N ARG A 5 -14.49 -26.30 17.43
CA ARG A 5 -14.72 -24.85 17.55
C ARG A 5 -13.65 -23.96 16.88
N SER A 6 -12.61 -24.54 16.30
CA SER A 6 -11.48 -23.79 15.72
C SER A 6 -11.64 -23.46 14.22
N ASP A 7 -12.37 -24.28 13.45
CA ASP A 7 -12.53 -24.10 11.99
C ASP A 7 -13.50 -22.96 11.60
N ALA A 8 -14.41 -22.58 12.50
CA ALA A 8 -15.39 -21.50 12.25
C ALA A 8 -14.83 -20.08 12.44
N LEU A 9 -13.64 -19.96 13.03
CA LEU A 9 -12.98 -18.67 13.33
C LEU A 9 -11.75 -18.43 12.46
N THR A 10 -11.42 -19.35 11.55
CA THR A 10 -10.30 -19.16 10.63
C THR A 10 -10.79 -18.30 9.46
N PRO A 11 -10.23 -17.09 9.25
CA PRO A 11 -10.58 -16.28 8.09
C PRO A 11 -10.16 -17.07 6.83
N LYS A 12 -11.13 -17.58 6.08
CA LYS A 12 -10.85 -18.16 4.75
C LYS A 12 -10.55 -16.99 3.83
N ALA A 13 -9.28 -16.69 3.64
CA ALA A 13 -8.84 -15.69 2.66
C ALA A 13 -9.33 -16.12 1.28
N ASN A 14 -10.43 -15.53 0.83
CA ASN A 14 -10.94 -15.75 -0.51
C ASN A 14 -10.04 -14.99 -1.49
N ARG A 15 -9.14 -15.71 -2.17
CA ARG A 15 -8.19 -15.12 -3.12
C ARG A 15 -8.86 -14.17 -4.11
N SER A 16 -10.07 -14.50 -4.59
CA SER A 16 -10.78 -13.67 -5.55
C SER A 16 -11.13 -12.28 -5.01
N GLU A 17 -11.46 -12.17 -3.73
CA GLU A 17 -11.83 -10.90 -3.09
C GLU A 17 -10.59 -10.02 -2.87
N THR A 18 -9.47 -10.64 -2.49
CA THR A 18 -8.17 -9.96 -2.38
C THR A 18 -7.66 -9.44 -3.73
N ASP A 19 -7.89 -10.19 -4.81
CA ASP A 19 -7.44 -9.81 -6.15
C ASP A 19 -8.26 -8.65 -6.70
N VAL A 20 -9.58 -8.62 -6.45
CA VAL A 20 -10.44 -7.48 -6.82
C VAL A 20 -10.07 -6.21 -6.04
N GLU A 21 -9.78 -6.33 -4.74
CA GLU A 21 -9.38 -5.17 -3.94
C GLU A 21 -8.05 -4.56 -4.41
N LYS A 22 -7.10 -5.40 -4.85
CA LYS A 22 -5.85 -4.93 -5.48
C LYS A 22 -6.12 -4.16 -6.77
N LEU A 23 -7.03 -4.63 -7.62
CA LEU A 23 -7.38 -3.96 -8.88
C LEU A 23 -8.03 -2.59 -8.68
N LEU A 24 -8.70 -2.37 -7.54
CA LEU A 24 -9.37 -1.09 -7.24
C LEU A 24 -8.42 -0.05 -6.64
N ARG A 25 -7.26 -0.47 -6.11
CA ARG A 25 -6.27 0.44 -5.54
C ARG A 25 -5.34 0.96 -6.64
N PRO A 26 -4.99 2.26 -6.62
CA PRO A 26 -3.95 2.81 -7.49
C PRO A 26 -2.66 1.97 -7.41
N GLN A 27 -2.11 1.64 -8.58
CA GLN A 27 -0.88 0.84 -8.73
C GLN A 27 0.36 1.71 -8.91
N SER A 28 0.18 2.99 -9.25
CA SER A 28 1.25 3.93 -9.51
C SER A 28 1.00 5.25 -8.78
N LEU A 29 2.06 6.06 -8.63
CA LEU A 29 1.95 7.36 -8.00
C LEU A 29 1.08 8.32 -8.83
N ASP A 30 1.07 8.14 -10.15
CA ASP A 30 0.26 8.92 -11.09
C ASP A 30 -1.23 8.61 -10.99
N GLU A 31 -1.60 7.36 -10.66
CA GLU A 31 -2.97 6.95 -10.37
C GLU A 31 -3.47 7.42 -8.99
N PHE A 32 -2.58 7.87 -8.11
CA PHE A 32 -2.95 8.35 -6.79
C PHE A 32 -3.53 9.76 -6.85
N ILE A 33 -4.82 9.87 -6.55
CA ILE A 33 -5.59 11.11 -6.68
C ILE A 33 -5.34 12.06 -5.49
N GLY A 34 -4.97 13.31 -5.82
CA GLY A 34 -4.68 14.34 -4.83
C GLY A 34 -3.30 14.19 -4.18
N GLN A 35 -3.09 14.88 -3.06
CA GLN A 35 -1.82 14.88 -2.32
C GLN A 35 -0.60 15.29 -3.17
N GLU A 36 -0.77 16.24 -4.11
CA GLU A 36 0.25 16.63 -5.10
C GLU A 36 1.63 16.91 -4.51
N LYS A 37 1.69 17.63 -3.38
CA LYS A 37 2.94 17.92 -2.69
C LYS A 37 3.69 16.66 -2.21
N ILE A 38 2.96 15.66 -1.74
CA ILE A 38 3.56 14.38 -1.30
C ILE A 38 4.04 13.61 -2.51
N LYS A 39 3.24 13.56 -3.59
CA LYS A 39 3.61 12.89 -4.84
C LYS A 39 4.87 13.49 -5.44
N GLU A 40 4.97 14.81 -5.52
CA GLU A 40 6.15 15.51 -6.05
C GLU A 40 7.41 15.18 -5.23
N ASN A 41 7.32 15.28 -3.90
CA ASN A 41 8.45 14.92 -3.02
C ASN A 41 8.89 13.47 -3.21
N LEU A 42 7.95 12.52 -3.18
CA LEU A 42 8.26 11.09 -3.37
C LEU A 42 8.88 10.83 -4.74
N ASN A 43 8.38 11.48 -5.79
CA ASN A 43 8.93 11.32 -7.13
C ASN A 43 10.40 11.79 -7.21
N VAL A 44 10.75 12.90 -6.56
CA VAL A 44 12.14 13.38 -6.47
C VAL A 44 13.01 12.35 -5.74
N PHE A 45 12.57 11.83 -4.59
CA PHE A 45 13.36 10.85 -3.83
C PHE A 45 13.54 9.53 -4.58
N MET A 46 12.47 8.98 -5.16
CA MET A 46 12.53 7.75 -5.95
C MET A 46 13.42 7.91 -7.18
N THR A 47 13.28 9.02 -7.90
CA THR A 47 14.14 9.31 -9.06
C THR A 47 15.60 9.39 -8.65
N ALA A 48 15.90 10.04 -7.53
CA ALA A 48 17.27 10.16 -7.03
C ALA A 48 17.85 8.81 -6.60
N ALA A 49 17.06 7.96 -5.92
CA ALA A 49 17.47 6.61 -5.53
C ALA A 49 17.73 5.72 -6.76
N LEU A 50 16.84 5.78 -7.77
CA LEU A 50 17.00 5.09 -9.05
C LEU A 50 18.28 5.52 -9.79
N GLN A 51 18.56 6.83 -9.84
CA GLN A 51 19.79 7.34 -10.46
C GLN A 51 21.07 6.89 -9.76
N ARG A 52 21.02 6.71 -8.43
CA ARG A 52 22.14 6.19 -7.64
C ARG A 52 22.23 4.66 -7.69
N GLY A 53 21.21 3.96 -8.18
CA GLY A 53 21.15 2.51 -8.19
C GLY A 53 20.97 1.90 -6.80
N GLU A 54 20.34 2.63 -5.87
CA GLU A 54 20.10 2.21 -4.49
C GLU A 54 18.60 2.17 -4.17
N THR A 55 18.26 1.59 -3.03
CA THR A 55 16.88 1.57 -2.52
C THR A 55 16.46 2.95 -2.02
N LEU A 56 15.18 3.26 -2.12
CA LEU A 56 14.60 4.43 -1.47
C LEU A 56 14.89 4.42 0.05
N ASP A 57 15.20 5.57 0.61
CA ASP A 57 15.35 5.75 2.06
C ASP A 57 14.07 5.38 2.82
N HIS A 58 14.19 5.14 4.13
CA HIS A 58 13.04 4.84 4.98
C HIS A 58 12.01 5.98 5.00
N VAL A 59 10.76 5.65 4.66
CA VAL A 59 9.64 6.61 4.64
C VAL A 59 8.68 6.37 5.80
N LEU A 60 8.33 7.42 6.54
CA LEU A 60 7.26 7.41 7.53
C LEU A 60 6.02 8.13 7.00
N LEU A 61 4.93 7.40 6.79
CA LEU A 61 3.64 7.97 6.40
C LEU A 61 2.79 8.23 7.64
N SER A 62 2.51 9.49 7.93
CA SER A 62 1.72 9.92 9.09
C SER A 62 0.53 10.80 8.69
N GLY A 63 -0.55 10.73 9.45
CA GLY A 63 -1.73 11.59 9.27
C GLY A 63 -3.05 10.92 9.66
N PRO A 64 -4.15 11.70 9.67
CA PRO A 64 -5.52 11.23 9.95
C PRO A 64 -5.94 9.96 9.18
N PRO A 65 -6.94 9.21 9.68
CA PRO A 65 -7.48 8.05 8.96
C PRO A 65 -8.06 8.45 7.60
N GLY A 66 -8.02 7.53 6.63
CA GLY A 66 -8.62 7.75 5.29
C GLY A 66 -7.75 8.49 4.26
N LEU A 67 -6.55 8.95 4.61
CA LEU A 67 -5.68 9.71 3.70
C LEU A 67 -4.83 8.88 2.72
N GLY A 68 -5.11 7.57 2.58
CA GLY A 68 -4.40 6.73 1.60
C GLY A 68 -2.98 6.32 1.98
N LYS A 69 -2.59 6.37 3.26
CA LYS A 69 -1.25 5.95 3.74
C LYS A 69 -0.88 4.52 3.33
N THR A 70 -1.79 3.57 3.53
CA THR A 70 -1.58 2.17 3.17
C THR A 70 -1.51 1.99 1.65
N THR A 71 -2.26 2.79 0.89
CA THR A 71 -2.19 2.79 -0.58
C THR A 71 -0.83 3.31 -1.06
N LEU A 72 -0.36 4.44 -0.51
CA LEU A 72 0.97 4.98 -0.82
C LEU A 72 2.09 3.99 -0.49
N ALA A 73 2.02 3.31 0.66
CA ALA A 73 2.99 2.29 1.04
C ALA A 73 2.99 1.04 0.13
N HIS A 74 1.95 0.83 -0.68
CA HIS A 74 1.93 -0.23 -1.69
C HIS A 74 2.46 0.22 -3.05
N ILE A 75 2.43 1.53 -3.33
CA ILE A 75 2.87 2.12 -4.60
C ILE A 75 4.40 2.29 -4.61
N ILE A 76 4.98 2.74 -3.50
CA ILE A 76 6.42 3.03 -3.35
C ILE A 76 7.21 1.80 -2.89
#